data_AF-A0A1G6CDX3-F1
#
_entry.id   AF-A0A1G6CDX3-F1
#
_cell.length_a   1.000
_cell.length_b   1.000
_cell.length_c   1.000
_cell.angle_alpha   90.00
_cell.angle_beta   90.00
_cell.angle_gamma   90.00
#
_symmetry.space_group_name_H-M   'P 1'
#
loop_
_entity.id
_entity.type
_entity.pdbx_description
1 polymer ?
#
loop_
_entity_poly.entity_id
_entity_poly.type
_entity_poly.pdbx_seq_one_letter_code
_entity_poly.pdbx_strand_id
1 'polypeptide(L)' 'MCEAVQKYAEEYAKEHTLDSVAVNVKNLMTNMNWSMEQALDALGIEGDERAAIMEKLAQ' A
#
# COMPACT_ATOMS: atom_id res chain seq x y z
N MET A 1 9.93 -26.83 -6.37
CA MET A 1 9.96 -25.36 -6.44
C MET A 1 10.99 -24.92 -5.39
N CYS A 2 12.05 -24.20 -5.77
CA CYS A 2 13.11 -23.83 -4.83
C CYS A 2 12.59 -22.72 -3.89
N GLU A 3 12.95 -22.75 -2.61
CA GLU A 3 12.49 -21.78 -1.61
C GLU A 3 12.73 -20.32 -2.04
N ALA A 4 13.81 -20.06 -2.77
CA ALA A 4 14.13 -18.73 -3.31
C ALA A 4 13.07 -18.21 -4.30
N VAL A 5 12.50 -19.09 -5.13
CA VAL A 5 11.46 -18.71 -6.11
C VAL A 5 10.13 -18.42 -5.40
N GLN A 6 9.81 -19.16 -4.34
CA GLN A 6 8.62 -18.90 -3.53
C GLN A 6 8.73 -17.57 -2.79
N LYS A 7 9.87 -17.29 -2.14
CA LYS A 7 10.11 -16.01 -1.46
C LYS A 7 10.03 -14.82 -2.42
N TYR A 8 10.64 -14.91 -3.59
CA TYR A 8 10.54 -13.86 -4.60
C TYR A 8 9.10 -13.62 -5.06
N ALA A 9 8.33 -14.68 -5.29
CA ALA A 9 6.92 -14.55 -5.68
C ALA A 9 6.06 -13.91 -4.56
N GLU A 10 6.34 -14.25 -3.29
CA GLU A 10 5.66 -13.67 -2.13
C GLU A 10 5.99 -12.19 -1.95
N GLU A 11 7.26 -11.81 -2.09
CA GLU A 11 7.70 -10.40 -2.03
C GLU A 11 7.09 -9.59 -3.17
N TYR A 12 7.11 -10.12 -4.39
CA TYR A 12 6.52 -9.47 -5.55
C TYR A 12 5.00 -9.29 -5.41
N ALA A 13 4.30 -10.30 -4.89
CA ALA A 13 2.86 -10.20 -4.62
C ALA A 13 2.56 -9.14 -3.55
N LYS A 14 3.39 -9.04 -2.50
CA LYS A 14 3.28 -7.99 -1.48
C LYS A 14 3.52 -6.61 -2.06
N GLU A 15 4.56 -6.43 -2.85
CA GLU A 15 4.89 -5.14 -3.46
C GLU A 15 3.78 -4.65 -4.40
N HIS A 16 3.27 -5.54 -5.26
CA HIS A 16 2.16 -5.23 -6.15
C HIS A 16 0.87 -4.89 -5.40
N THR A 17 0.63 -5.55 -4.25
CA THR A 17 -0.49 -5.20 -3.38
C THR A 17 -0.34 -3.79 -2.84
N LEU A 18 0.85 -3.43 -2.33
CA LEU A 18 1.14 -2.08 -1.83
C LEU A 18 1.01 -1.01 -2.93
N ASP A 19 1.44 -1.29 -4.16
CA ASP A 19 1.26 -0.38 -5.30
C ASP A 19 -0.22 -0.08 -5.58
N SER A 20 -1.04 -1.13 -5.64
CA SER A 20 -2.47 -0.97 -5.90
C SER A 20 -3.16 -0.17 -4.79
N VAL A 21 -2.81 -0.41 -3.52
CA VAL A 21 -3.37 0.33 -2.40
C VAL A 21 -2.89 1.79 -2.40
N ALA A 22 -1.61 2.04 -2.69
CA ALA A 22 -1.07 3.40 -2.81
C ALA A 22 -1.78 4.23 -3.89
N VAL A 23 -2.13 3.62 -5.03
CA VAL A 23 -2.94 4.27 -6.08
C VAL A 23 -4.33 4.63 -5.55
N ASN A 24 -4.99 3.73 -4.82
CA ASN A 24 -6.29 4.00 -4.24
C ASN A 24 -6.22 5.15 -3.21
N VAL A 25 -5.20 5.17 -2.36
CA VAL A 25 -4.95 6.27 -1.41
C VAL A 25 -4.77 7.60 -2.14
N LYS A 26 -3.92 7.65 -3.19
CA LYS A 26 -3.73 8.87 -4.01
C LYS A 26 -5.03 9.34 -4.67
N ASN A 27 -5.83 8.42 -5.18
CA ASN A 27 -7.13 8.72 -5.79
C ASN A 27 -8.12 9.29 -4.78
N LEU A 28 -8.18 8.73 -3.57
CA LEU A 28 -9.02 9.27 -2.50
C LEU A 28 -8.55 10.65 -2.06
N MET A 29 -7.25 10.84 -1.87
CA MET A 29 -6.67 12.16 -1.54
C MET A 29 -7.03 13.22 -2.59
N THR A 30 -6.96 12.86 -3.88
CA THR A 30 -7.22 13.80 -4.99
C THR A 30 -8.71 14.05 -5.21
N ASN A 31 -9.51 12.98 -5.32
CA ASN A 31 -10.92 13.08 -5.72
C ASN A 31 -11.82 13.53 -4.58
N MET A 32 -11.50 13.13 -3.35
CA MET A 32 -12.27 13.48 -2.15
C MET A 32 -11.66 14.65 -1.39
N ASN A 33 -10.51 15.17 -1.85
CA ASN A 33 -9.72 16.19 -1.14
C ASN A 33 -9.41 15.79 0.31
N TRP A 34 -9.13 14.50 0.51
CA TRP A 34 -8.84 13.92 1.81
C TRP A 34 -7.35 14.03 2.15
N SER A 35 -7.05 14.10 3.46
CA SER A 35 -5.70 13.86 3.93
C SER A 35 -5.30 12.40 3.67
N MET A 36 -4.00 12.12 3.67
CA MET A 36 -3.50 10.75 3.57
C MET A 36 -4.06 9.87 4.69
N GLU A 37 -4.14 10.39 5.92
CA GLU A 37 -4.73 9.68 7.06
C GLU A 37 -6.20 9.33 6.82
N GLN A 38 -7.01 10.28 6.35
CA GLN A 38 -8.42 10.03 6.03
C GLN A 38 -8.59 8.97 4.94
N ALA A 39 -7.73 8.97 3.92
CA ALA A 39 -7.75 7.97 2.86
C ALA A 39 -7.35 6.58 3.39
N LEU A 40 -6.34 6.50 4.26
CA LEU A 40 -5.93 5.25 4.90
C LEU A 40 -7.02 4.70 5.84
N ASP A 41 -7.64 5.58 6.65
CA ASP A 41 -8.74 5.22 7.55
C ASP A 41 -9.97 4.73 6.77
N ALA A 42 -10.31 5.38 5.66
CA ALA A 42 -11.43 4.98 4.80
C ALA A 42 -11.21 3.61 4.13
N LEU A 43 -9.95 3.23 3.92
CA LEU A 43 -9.58 1.92 3.41
C LEU A 43 -9.37 0.87 4.52
N GLY A 44 -9.48 1.26 5.80
CA GLY A 44 -9.26 0.37 6.94
C GLY A 44 -7.81 -0.09 7.10
N ILE A 45 -6.85 0.72 6.64
CA ILE A 45 -5.43 0.38 6.65
C ILE A 45 -4.79 0.81 7.97
N GLU A 46 -4.24 -0.17 8.69
CA GLU A 46 -3.69 -0.01 10.02
C GLU A 46 -2.34 -0.73 10.18
N GLY A 47 -1.64 -0.48 11.28
CA GLY A 47 -0.40 -1.19 11.64
C GLY A 47 0.74 -1.04 10.63
N ASP A 48 1.48 -2.13 10.42
CA ASP A 48 2.69 -2.15 9.58
C ASP A 48 2.36 -1.85 8.10
N GLU A 49 1.18 -2.25 7.63
CA GLU A 49 0.73 -1.94 6.26
C GLU A 49 0.54 -0.44 6.07
N ARG A 50 -0.02 0.26 7.07
CA ARG A 50 -0.15 1.72 7.06
C ARG A 50 1.22 2.39 6.95
N ALA A 51 2.19 1.93 7.75
CA ALA A 51 3.55 2.47 7.73
C ALA A 51 4.23 2.26 6.37
N ALA A 52 4.11 1.05 5.79
CA ALA A 52 4.68 0.74 4.49
C ALA A 52 4.08 1.60 3.36
N ILE A 53 2.77 1.83 3.38
CA ILE A 53 2.11 2.68 2.38
C ILE A 53 2.50 4.15 2.57
N MET A 54 2.57 4.65 3.81
CA MET A 54 3.02 6.01 4.09
C MET A 54 4.46 6.24 3.61
N GLU A 55 5.38 5.31 3.89
CA GLU A 55 6.76 5.36 3.40
C GLU A 55 6.81 5.39 1.86
N LYS A 56 6.04 4.51 1.22
CA LYS A 56 5.97 4.43 -0.25
C LYS A 56 5.37 5.68 -0.89
N LEU A 57 4.45 6.35 -0.23
CA LEU A 57 3.84 7.60 -0.70
C LEU A 57 4.69 8.84 -0.40
N ALA A 58 5.65 8.75 0.52
CA ALA A 58 6.57 9.83 0.85
C ALA A 58 7.81 9.89 -0.09
N GLN A 59 8.04 8.84 -0.87
CA GLN A 59 9.06 8.78 -1.94
C GLN A 59 8.55 9.41 -3.24
#